data_AF-A0A971RR02-F1
#
_entry.id   AF-A0A971RR02-F1
#
_cell.length_a   1.000
_cell.length_b   1.000
_cell.length_c   1.000
_cell.angle_alpha   90.00
_cell.angle_beta   90.00
_cell.angle_gamma   90.00
#
_symmetry.space_group_name_H-M   'P 1'
#
loop_
_entity.id
_entity.type
_entity.pdbx_description
1 polymer ?
#
loop_
_entity_poly.entity_id
_entity_poly.type
_entity_poly.pdbx_seq_one_letter_code
_entity_poly.pdbx_strand_id
1 'polypeptide(L)'
;MGHTGVVRVIGRRESTCILPRSLLAQAGWRTGEIVTFAFGSAHRRMRVQGGEEDVWQLPASLLRALRLVPRRWFYHLDGERRLIRFGPLIGIMTTWQMTPYFRSVMRAAASRGMMAVVFRPTSLRPSVRELEGWGLVNGVVRRVRVPWPDVV
;
A
#
# COMPACT_ATOMS: atom_id res chain seq x y z
N MET A 1 1.13 -9.44 -14.67
CA MET A 1 -0.30 -9.42 -14.28
C MET A 1 -0.42 -8.88 -12.86
N GLY A 2 -1.54 -8.25 -12.51
CA GLY A 2 -1.80 -7.76 -11.16
C GLY A 2 -2.66 -8.73 -10.36
N HIS A 3 -2.38 -8.87 -9.07
CA HIS A 3 -3.07 -9.80 -8.16
C HIS A 3 -3.64 -9.06 -6.96
N THR A 4 -4.53 -9.69 -6.19
CA THR A 4 -5.03 -9.12 -4.93
C THR A 4 -4.70 -10.03 -3.75
N GLY A 5 -4.33 -9.44 -2.61
CA GLY A 5 -3.97 -10.16 -1.39
C GLY A 5 -4.56 -9.51 -0.14
N VAL A 6 -4.96 -10.32 0.86
CA VAL A 6 -5.55 -9.81 2.10
C VAL A 6 -4.46 -9.57 3.13
N VAL A 7 -4.22 -8.29 3.44
CA VAL A 7 -3.24 -7.86 4.44
C VAL A 7 -3.84 -7.89 5.84
N ARG A 8 -3.23 -8.68 6.72
CA ARG A 8 -3.47 -8.75 8.17
C ARG A 8 -2.23 -8.30 8.93
N VAL A 9 -2.46 -7.83 10.16
CA VAL A 9 -1.40 -7.34 11.03
C VAL A 9 -0.86 -8.50 11.87
N ILE A 10 0.47 -8.62 11.92
CA ILE A 10 1.18 -9.41 12.93
C ILE A 10 1.96 -8.49 13.89
N GLY A 11 2.48 -9.05 14.98
CA GLY A 11 2.91 -8.33 16.18
C GLY A 11 3.80 -7.11 15.94
N ARG A 12 3.82 -6.17 16.90
CA ARG A 12 4.49 -4.86 16.75
C ARG A 12 6.02 -4.94 16.64
N ARG A 13 6.65 -6.05 17.05
CA ARG A 13 8.12 -6.21 17.13
C ARG A 13 8.69 -7.18 16.09
N GLU A 14 7.86 -7.69 15.19
CA GLU A 14 8.32 -8.67 14.22
C GLU A 14 9.14 -7.99 13.10
N SER A 15 10.32 -8.56 12.82
CA SER A 15 11.25 -8.11 11.78
C SER A 15 11.00 -8.80 10.43
N THR A 16 9.92 -9.54 10.32
CA THR A 16 9.68 -10.52 9.27
C THR A 16 8.23 -10.42 8.79
N CYS A 17 8.03 -10.58 7.49
CA CYS A 17 6.73 -10.78 6.86
C CYS A 17 6.44 -12.26 6.73
N ILE A 18 5.20 -12.65 6.92
CA ILE A 18 4.72 -13.98 6.55
C ILE A 18 3.85 -13.82 5.30
N LEU A 19 4.30 -14.42 4.19
CA LEU A 19 3.64 -14.37 2.88
C LEU A 19 3.12 -15.77 2.51
N PRO A 20 2.07 -15.89 1.68
CA PRO A 20 1.61 -17.19 1.18
C PRO A 20 2.75 -17.99 0.54
N ARG A 21 2.82 -19.31 0.79
CA ARG A 21 3.88 -20.15 0.20
C ARG A 21 3.77 -20.21 -1.32
N SER A 22 2.55 -20.27 -1.85
CA SER A 22 2.29 -20.16 -3.29
C SER A 22 2.91 -18.90 -3.91
N LEU A 23 2.86 -17.76 -3.21
CA LEU A 23 3.43 -16.51 -3.68
C LEU A 23 4.96 -16.55 -3.70
N LEU A 24 5.58 -17.10 -2.65
CA LEU A 24 7.03 -17.27 -2.62
C LEU A 24 7.49 -18.20 -3.74
N ALA A 25 6.77 -19.30 -3.96
CA ALA A 25 7.05 -20.25 -5.04
C ALA A 25 6.88 -19.60 -6.42
N GLN A 26 5.79 -18.85 -6.65
CA GLN A 26 5.53 -18.12 -7.89
C GLN A 26 6.66 -17.12 -8.20
N ALA A 27 7.18 -16.45 -7.17
CA ALA A 27 8.25 -15.48 -7.31
C ALA A 27 9.67 -16.10 -7.31
N GLY A 28 9.79 -17.42 -7.06
CA GLY A 28 11.08 -18.09 -6.90
C GLY A 28 11.87 -17.68 -5.65
N TRP A 29 11.20 -17.09 -4.66
CA TRP A 29 11.84 -16.58 -3.44
C TRP A 29 11.90 -17.64 -2.34
N ARG A 30 12.93 -17.57 -1.50
CA ARG A 30 13.11 -18.50 -0.36
C ARG A 30 12.76 -17.84 0.96
N THR A 31 12.32 -18.65 1.92
CA THR A 31 12.19 -18.24 3.32
C THR A 31 13.50 -17.63 3.83
N GLY A 32 13.42 -16.48 4.49
CA GLY A 32 14.55 -15.72 5.02
C GLY A 32 15.09 -14.65 4.06
N GLU A 33 14.68 -14.66 2.78
CA GLU A 33 15.12 -13.64 1.82
C GLU A 33 14.59 -12.25 2.15
N ILE A 34 15.35 -11.23 1.76
CA ILE A 34 14.97 -9.83 1.91
C ILE A 34 14.24 -9.37 0.66
N VAL A 35 12.98 -8.97 0.84
CA VAL A 35 12.09 -8.46 -0.19
C VAL A 35 11.79 -6.99 0.08
N THR A 36 11.71 -6.19 -0.98
CA THR A 36 11.30 -4.79 -0.93
C THR A 36 9.79 -4.70 -1.06
N PHE A 37 9.14 -3.98 -0.16
CA PHE A 37 7.73 -3.65 -0.22
C PHE A 37 7.60 -2.18 -0.56
N ALA A 38 6.72 -1.81 -1.48
CA ALA A 38 6.54 -0.43 -1.92
C ALA A 38 5.07 -0.03 -2.03
N PHE A 39 4.78 1.25 -1.79
CA PHE A 39 3.49 1.88 -2.00
C PHE A 39 3.69 3.38 -2.26
N GLY A 40 3.28 3.87 -3.44
CA GLY A 40 3.70 5.19 -3.88
C GLY A 40 5.22 5.30 -3.93
N SER A 41 5.77 6.39 -3.39
CA SER A 41 7.21 6.58 -3.20
C SER A 41 7.79 5.88 -1.96
N ALA A 42 6.96 5.40 -1.03
CA ALA A 42 7.46 4.73 0.17
C ALA A 42 7.89 3.30 -0.15
N HIS A 43 8.99 2.88 0.45
CA HIS A 43 9.48 1.52 0.34
C HIS A 43 10.18 1.08 1.63
N ARG A 44 10.17 -0.23 1.89
CA ARG A 44 10.82 -0.84 3.04
C ARG A 44 11.27 -2.25 2.68
N ARG A 45 12.50 -2.59 3.05
CA ARG A 45 13.04 -3.95 2.91
C ARG A 45 12.76 -4.75 4.17
N MET A 46 12.35 -6.00 4.01
CA MET A 46 12.10 -6.89 5.13
C MET A 46 12.29 -8.36 4.76
N ARG A 47 12.62 -9.18 5.75
CA ARG A 47 12.71 -10.64 5.56
C ARG A 47 11.32 -11.23 5.36
N VAL A 48 11.20 -12.26 4.54
CA VAL A 48 9.94 -12.98 4.31
C VAL A 48 10.02 -14.42 4.79
N GLN A 49 8.89 -14.98 5.21
CA GLN A 49 8.70 -16.38 5.55
C GLN A 49 7.44 -16.93 4.88
N GLY A 50 7.43 -18.21 4.54
CA GLY A 50 6.26 -18.88 3.98
C GLY A 50 5.23 -19.23 5.05
N GLY A 51 4.01 -18.72 4.92
CA GLY A 51 2.89 -18.93 5.83
C GLY A 51 1.73 -19.71 5.24
N GLU A 52 0.55 -19.48 5.81
CA GLU A 52 -0.72 -19.99 5.29
C GLU A 52 -1.05 -19.36 3.93
N GLU A 53 -1.80 -20.10 3.12
CA GLU A 53 -2.33 -19.57 1.86
C GLU A 53 -3.35 -18.46 2.10
N ASP A 54 -3.55 -17.60 1.10
CA ASP A 54 -4.52 -16.48 1.07
C ASP A 54 -4.33 -15.33 2.07
N VAL A 55 -3.44 -15.46 3.07
CA VAL A 55 -3.26 -14.45 4.11
C VAL A 55 -1.86 -13.85 4.07
N TRP A 56 -1.80 -12.53 3.91
CA TRP A 56 -0.57 -11.77 4.06
C TRP A 56 -0.49 -11.26 5.49
N GLN A 57 0.54 -11.67 6.19
CA GLN A 57 0.78 -11.33 7.57
C GLN A 57 1.95 -10.33 7.61
N LEU A 58 1.61 -9.05 7.78
CA LEU A 58 2.58 -7.94 7.72
C LEU A 58 2.69 -7.26 9.09
N PRO A 59 3.90 -6.98 9.59
CA PRO A 59 4.06 -6.34 10.88
C PRO A 59 3.55 -4.89 10.83
N ALA A 60 3.03 -4.42 11.97
CA ALA A 60 2.51 -3.06 12.10
C ALA A 60 3.55 -1.96 11.74
N SER A 61 4.84 -2.26 11.95
CA SER A 61 5.97 -1.39 11.59
C SER A 61 6.08 -1.17 10.08
N LEU A 62 5.92 -2.23 9.28
CA LEU A 62 5.92 -2.16 7.82
C LEU A 62 4.72 -1.37 7.31
N LEU A 63 3.52 -1.68 7.82
CA LEU A 63 2.29 -0.99 7.42
C LEU A 63 2.38 0.51 7.72
N ARG A 64 2.93 0.88 8.88
CA ARG A 64 3.17 2.28 9.24
C ARG A 64 4.18 2.94 8.31
N ALA A 65 5.29 2.27 8.00
CA ALA A 65 6.33 2.79 7.12
C ALA A 65 5.81 3.05 5.69
N LEU A 66 4.91 2.20 5.21
CA LEU A 66 4.28 2.32 3.90
C LEU A 66 2.97 3.12 3.91
N ARG A 67 2.48 3.55 5.07
CA ARG A 67 1.13 4.15 5.25
C ARG A 67 0.00 3.27 4.70
N LEU A 68 0.15 1.95 4.78
CA LEU A 68 -0.88 0.99 4.40
C LEU A 68 -1.82 0.72 5.57
N VAL A 69 -3.08 0.41 5.24
CA VAL A 69 -4.09 -0.06 6.19
C VAL A 69 -4.37 -1.55 5.97
N PRO A 70 -4.69 -2.33 7.01
CA PRO A 70 -5.05 -3.74 6.85
C PRO A 70 -6.36 -3.88 6.07
N ARG A 71 -6.29 -4.46 4.86
CA ARG A 71 -7.43 -4.80 3.99
C ARG A 71 -6.94 -5.62 2.79
N ARG A 72 -7.83 -5.93 1.85
CA ARG A 72 -7.44 -6.44 0.54
C ARG A 72 -6.76 -5.35 -0.29
N TRP A 73 -5.55 -5.62 -0.76
CA TRP A 73 -4.78 -4.72 -1.63
C TRP A 73 -4.51 -5.40 -2.97
N PHE A 74 -4.53 -4.60 -4.02
CA PHE A 74 -3.92 -4.99 -5.28
C PHE A 74 -2.41 -4.84 -5.16
N TYR A 75 -1.69 -5.77 -5.78
CA TYR A 75 -0.24 -5.78 -5.80
C TYR A 75 0.32 -6.31 -7.13
N HIS A 76 1.56 -5.91 -7.39
CA HIS A 76 2.42 -6.44 -8.43
C HIS A 76 3.67 -7.06 -7.82
N LEU A 77 4.07 -8.20 -8.38
CA LEU A 77 5.32 -8.87 -8.07
C LEU A 77 6.33 -8.62 -9.19
N ASP A 78 7.53 -8.27 -8.78
CA ASP A 78 8.72 -8.25 -9.62
C ASP A 78 9.74 -9.20 -8.98
N GLY A 79 9.79 -10.42 -9.52
CA GLY A 79 10.61 -11.52 -9.00
C GLY A 79 12.10 -11.21 -9.02
N GLU A 80 12.58 -10.59 -10.12
CA GLU A 80 13.99 -10.25 -10.34
C GLU A 80 14.46 -9.18 -9.36
N ARG A 81 13.66 -8.12 -9.18
CA ARG A 81 13.99 -7.02 -8.26
C ARG A 81 13.63 -7.30 -6.81
N ARG A 82 13.06 -8.48 -6.52
CA ARG A 82 12.54 -8.87 -5.21
C ARG A 82 11.64 -7.78 -4.64
N LEU A 83 10.65 -7.36 -5.43
CA LEU A 83 9.79 -6.22 -5.13
C LEU A 83 8.33 -6.64 -5.13
N ILE A 84 7.61 -6.22 -4.09
CA ILE A 84 6.17 -6.24 -4.00
C ILE A 84 5.68 -4.80 -3.99
N ARG A 85 4.96 -4.38 -5.03
CA ARG A 85 4.35 -3.05 -5.10
C ARG A 85 2.86 -3.15 -4.82
N PHE A 86 2.39 -2.50 -3.75
CA PHE A 86 0.97 -2.29 -3.48
C PHE A 86 0.46 -1.07 -4.27
N GLY A 87 -0.82 -1.07 -4.62
CA GLY A 87 -1.47 0.12 -5.19
C GLY A 87 -2.13 -0.15 -6.55
N PRO A 88 -2.20 0.83 -7.46
CA PRO A 88 -1.61 2.17 -7.36
C PRO A 88 -2.17 3.03 -6.22
N LEU A 89 -1.33 3.94 -5.73
CA LEU A 89 -1.70 5.15 -5.02
C LEU A 89 -1.95 6.25 -6.05
N ILE A 90 -3.20 6.66 -6.20
CA ILE A 90 -3.64 7.67 -7.15
C ILE A 90 -3.83 9.00 -6.41
N GLY A 91 -3.12 10.03 -6.85
CA GLY A 91 -3.31 11.40 -6.42
C GLY A 91 -4.33 12.09 -7.32
N ILE A 92 -5.27 12.82 -6.74
CA ILE A 92 -6.22 13.67 -7.48
C ILE A 92 -5.97 15.09 -6.99
N MET A 93 -5.27 15.87 -7.81
CA MET A 93 -4.98 17.26 -7.50
C MET A 93 -6.20 18.15 -7.81
N THR A 94 -6.62 18.97 -6.85
CA THR A 94 -7.75 19.90 -7.05
C THR A 94 -7.60 21.19 -6.27
N THR A 95 -8.15 22.28 -6.79
CA THR A 95 -8.20 23.60 -6.15
C THR A 95 -9.43 23.80 -5.25
N TRP A 96 -10.44 22.93 -5.35
CA TRP A 96 -11.75 23.11 -4.71
C TRP A 96 -11.89 22.40 -3.34
N GLN A 97 -12.94 22.77 -2.59
CA GLN A 97 -13.39 21.98 -1.43
C GLN A 97 -14.07 20.68 -1.90
N MET A 98 -13.97 19.63 -1.08
CA MET A 98 -14.33 18.24 -1.39
C MET A 98 -15.70 18.09 -2.08
N THR A 99 -15.74 17.51 -3.28
CA THR A 99 -16.99 17.24 -4.01
C THR A 99 -17.57 15.87 -3.62
N PRO A 100 -18.90 15.66 -3.73
CA PRO A 100 -19.53 14.37 -3.48
C PRO A 100 -18.93 13.22 -4.31
N TYR A 101 -18.49 13.51 -5.54
CA TYR A 101 -17.90 12.53 -6.45
C TYR A 101 -16.57 11.94 -5.94
N PHE A 102 -15.82 12.68 -5.12
CA PHE A 102 -14.57 12.16 -4.54
C PHE A 102 -14.80 10.92 -3.68
N ARG A 103 -15.92 10.87 -2.95
CA ARG A 103 -16.26 9.68 -2.16
C ARG A 103 -16.50 8.47 -3.05
N SER A 104 -17.19 8.65 -4.17
CA SER A 104 -17.45 7.60 -5.16
C SER A 104 -16.16 7.08 -5.79
N VAL A 105 -15.26 7.99 -6.19
CA VAL A 105 -13.96 7.62 -6.77
C VAL A 105 -13.09 6.88 -5.75
N MET A 106 -13.00 7.37 -4.50
CA MET A 106 -12.22 6.71 -3.46
C MET A 106 -12.79 5.33 -3.10
N ARG A 107 -14.12 5.16 -3.10
CA ARG A 107 -14.77 3.86 -2.89
C ARG A 107 -14.47 2.90 -4.04
N ALA A 108 -14.55 3.36 -5.28
CA ALA A 108 -14.23 2.57 -6.46
C ALA A 108 -12.75 2.14 -6.49
N ALA A 109 -11.84 3.02 -6.07
CA ALA A 109 -10.43 2.65 -5.89
C ALA A 109 -10.26 1.60 -4.78
N ALA A 110 -10.88 1.82 -3.62
CA ALA A 110 -10.80 0.92 -2.49
C ALA A 110 -11.36 -0.48 -2.77
N SER A 111 -12.46 -0.59 -3.51
CA SER A 111 -13.05 -1.90 -3.88
C SER A 111 -12.14 -2.73 -4.79
N ARG A 112 -11.25 -2.06 -5.53
CA ARG A 112 -10.22 -2.68 -6.37
C ARG A 112 -8.89 -2.88 -5.65
N GLY A 113 -8.82 -2.64 -4.34
CA GLY A 113 -7.59 -2.77 -3.56
C GLY A 113 -6.56 -1.66 -3.84
N MET A 114 -6.98 -0.53 -4.38
CA MET A 114 -6.17 0.66 -4.65
C MET A 114 -6.47 1.77 -3.65
N MET A 115 -5.69 2.86 -3.67
CA MET A 115 -5.97 4.05 -2.87
C MET A 115 -6.02 5.29 -3.74
N ALA A 116 -7.07 6.09 -3.58
CA ALA A 116 -7.14 7.42 -4.14
C ALA A 116 -7.08 8.46 -3.01
N VAL A 117 -6.30 9.51 -3.21
CA VAL A 117 -6.22 10.65 -2.31
C VAL A 117 -6.48 11.94 -3.07
N VAL A 118 -7.28 12.83 -2.51
CA VAL A 118 -7.53 14.16 -3.07
C VAL A 118 -6.70 15.16 -2.28
N PHE A 119 -5.94 16.00 -2.97
CA PHE A 119 -5.04 16.94 -2.32
C PHE A 119 -5.01 18.28 -3.07
N ARG A 120 -4.57 19.33 -2.36
CA ARG A 120 -4.39 20.65 -2.96
C ARG A 120 -3.00 20.77 -3.57
N PRO A 121 -2.80 21.55 -4.65
CA PRO A 121 -1.47 21.79 -5.20
C PRO A 121 -0.45 22.23 -4.15
N THR A 122 -0.86 23.05 -3.17
CA THR A 122 -0.02 23.52 -2.07
C THR A 122 0.43 22.43 -1.08
N SER A 123 -0.19 21.25 -1.13
CA SER A 123 0.23 20.08 -0.36
C SER A 123 1.43 19.35 -1.00
N LEU A 124 1.73 19.57 -2.28
CA LEU A 124 2.94 19.05 -2.91
C LEU A 124 4.13 19.91 -2.48
N ARG A 125 4.82 19.46 -1.42
CA ARG A 125 6.07 20.07 -0.98
C ARG A 125 7.24 19.16 -1.40
N PRO A 126 8.11 19.59 -2.33
CA PRO A 126 9.22 18.77 -2.82
C PRO A 126 10.16 18.26 -1.71
N SER A 127 10.29 19.00 -0.61
CA SER A 127 11.12 18.63 0.54
C SER A 127 10.49 17.56 1.44
N VAL A 128 9.19 17.28 1.29
CA VAL A 128 8.46 16.32 2.13
C VAL A 128 8.10 15.10 1.29
N ARG A 129 8.64 13.93 1.64
CA ARG A 129 8.35 12.65 0.96
C ARG A 129 6.93 12.11 1.20
N GLU A 130 6.07 12.91 1.82
CA GLU A 130 4.69 12.59 2.12
C GLU A 130 3.78 13.73 1.66
N LEU A 131 2.58 13.35 1.25
CA LEU A 131 1.52 14.23 0.82
C LEU A 131 0.40 14.19 1.85
N GLU A 132 -0.08 15.36 2.26
CA GLU A 132 -1.28 15.48 3.08
C GLU A 132 -2.50 15.77 2.19
N GLY A 133 -3.52 14.93 2.32
CA GLY A 133 -4.75 15.02 1.54
C GLY A 133 -5.92 14.36 2.25
N TRP A 134 -6.98 14.15 1.50
CA TRP A 134 -8.18 13.46 1.95
C TRP A 134 -8.26 12.10 1.29
N GLY A 135 -8.48 11.06 2.09
CA GLY A 135 -8.59 9.69 1.61
C GLY A 135 -9.71 8.95 2.34
N LEU A 136 -10.14 7.84 1.77
CA LEU A 136 -11.13 6.97 2.38
C LEU A 136 -10.44 5.95 3.31
N VAL A 137 -10.72 6.05 4.61
CA VAL A 137 -10.20 5.12 5.62
C VAL A 137 -11.39 4.56 6.39
N ASN A 138 -11.56 3.23 6.35
CA ASN A 138 -12.67 2.52 6.98
C ASN A 138 -14.04 3.12 6.60
N GLY A 139 -14.25 3.45 5.32
CA GLY A 139 -15.53 3.98 4.81
C GLY A 139 -15.80 5.46 5.09
N VAL A 140 -14.93 6.11 5.86
CA VAL A 140 -15.02 7.53 6.23
C VAL A 140 -13.95 8.31 5.50
N VAL A 141 -14.35 9.42 4.88
CA VAL A 141 -13.40 10.35 4.27
C VAL A 141 -12.73 11.15 5.38
N ARG A 142 -11.41 11.08 5.44
CA ARG A 142 -10.63 11.76 6.48
C ARG A 142 -9.33 12.31 5.91
N ARG A 143 -8.75 13.23 6.66
CA ARG A 143 -7.41 13.73 6.38
C ARG A 143 -6.39 12.61 6.64
N VAL A 144 -5.51 12.38 5.68
CA VAL A 144 -4.49 11.33 5.70
C VAL A 144 -3.16 11.88 5.25
N ARG A 145 -2.09 11.25 5.71
CA ARG A 145 -0.75 11.40 5.15
C ARG A 145 -0.38 10.13 4.41
N VAL A 146 0.01 10.29 3.17
CA VAL A 146 0.43 9.19 2.29
C VAL A 146 1.79 9.50 1.67
N PRO A 147 2.50 8.49 1.15
CA PRO A 147 3.68 8.72 0.32
C PRO A 147 3.30 9.50 -0.95
N TRP A 148 4.28 9.90 -1.75
CA TRP A 148 3.97 10.49 -3.05
C TRP A 148 3.23 9.48 -3.93
N PRO A 149 2.15 9.88 -4.60
CA PRO A 149 1.38 9.00 -5.47
C PRO A 149 2.19 8.40 -6.62
N ASP A 150 1.74 7.23 -7.09
CA ASP A 150 2.26 6.59 -8.29
C ASP A 150 1.85 7.36 -9.56
N VAL A 151 0.67 7.96 -9.52
CA VAL A 151 0.03 8.71 -10.60
C VAL A 151 -0.67 9.91 -9.97
N VAL A 152 -0.58 11.07 -10.63
CA VAL A 152 -1.27 12.32 -10.27
C VAL A 152 -2.13 12.77 -11.44
#